data_AF-A0A1F8MCH7-F1
#
_entry.id   AF-A0A1F8MCH7-F1
#
_cell.length_a   1.000
_cell.length_b   1.000
_cell.length_c   1.000
_cell.angle_alpha   90.00
_cell.angle_beta   90.00
_cell.angle_gamma   90.00
#
_symmetry.space_group_name_H-M   'P 1'
#
loop_
_entity.id
_entity.type
_entity.pdbx_description
1 polymer ?
#
loop_
_entity_poly.entity_id
_entity_poly.type
_entity_poly.pdbx_seq_one_letter_code
_entity_poly.pdbx_strand_id
1 'polypeptide(L)'
;MDLLTPASATPGPLATTLGQRKYIVHQQLALVNEGAGQPEKQNIWVALIRSLPPYQEVESMEISPNDYELVVDEYGNQFAEFDFSKQPAGTTQSVKIDYRMTVYELTYDLSVCRGELTNDFIQPELHIESANPQIVALAGKLARSTETVCQQVGAFYDYIGDELVYTSNGKNWGAQAALGPMGSDCTEYTSLLVALSRAQGIPARYFEGLLYLDQGTDAIAKIEHAWPDVYMPGVGWVAMDPTLGRPPANRANYFAHYSPDHIIVTMGANPSVLRGSSYWTHLYWPGNSTRIRVTGEWNIELIDDKGH
;
A
#
# COMPACT_ATOMS: atom_id res chain seq x y z
N MET A 1 4.32 29.40 20.67
CA MET A 1 5.67 28.82 20.86
C MET A 1 5.97 28.07 19.59
N ASP A 2 6.65 28.74 18.68
CA ASP A 2 7.33 28.08 17.56
C ASP A 2 8.31 27.07 18.12
N LEU A 3 8.34 25.87 17.55
CA LEU A 3 9.49 24.99 17.42
C LEU A 3 8.99 23.72 16.71
N LEU A 4 9.24 23.66 15.41
CA LEU A 4 9.75 22.51 14.66
C LEU A 4 9.70 22.87 13.16
N THR A 5 10.72 23.62 12.72
CA THR A 5 11.16 23.59 11.32
C THR A 5 11.39 22.14 10.92
N PRO A 6 10.78 21.63 9.85
CA PRO A 6 11.22 20.36 9.28
C PRO A 6 12.65 20.53 8.78
N ALA A 7 13.46 19.52 9.07
CA ALA A 7 14.84 19.43 8.65
C ALA A 7 14.99 19.67 7.13
N SER A 8 15.98 20.48 6.78
CA SER A 8 16.83 20.37 5.58
C SER A 8 16.25 19.55 4.42
N ALA A 9 15.84 20.26 3.35
CA ALA A 9 15.47 19.68 2.07
C ALA A 9 16.60 18.81 1.50
N THR A 10 16.50 17.50 1.75
CA THR A 10 17.09 16.48 0.88
C THR A 10 16.61 16.77 -0.54
N PRO A 11 17.45 16.71 -1.59
CA PRO A 11 16.95 16.84 -2.95
C PRO A 11 15.81 15.83 -3.10
N GLY A 12 14.60 16.35 -3.36
CA GLY A 12 13.46 15.51 -3.68
C GLY A 12 13.81 14.59 -4.85
N PRO A 13 13.08 13.49 -5.03
CA PRO A 13 13.40 12.54 -6.06
C PRO A 13 13.51 13.26 -7.42
N LEU A 14 14.48 12.84 -8.24
CA LEU A 14 14.57 13.24 -9.66
C LEU A 14 13.41 12.63 -10.49
N ALA A 15 12.23 12.53 -9.88
CA ALA A 15 11.02 12.07 -10.51
C ALA A 15 10.53 13.17 -11.47
N THR A 16 10.29 12.79 -12.71
CA THR A 16 9.64 13.65 -13.70
C THR A 16 8.18 13.27 -13.76
N THR A 17 7.29 14.23 -13.53
CA THR A 17 5.85 14.06 -13.75
C THR A 17 5.57 14.03 -15.25
N LEU A 18 5.05 12.91 -15.74
CA LEU A 18 4.68 12.73 -17.15
C LEU A 18 3.23 13.10 -17.42
N GLY A 19 2.38 12.95 -16.41
CA GLY A 19 0.94 13.13 -16.51
C GLY A 19 0.28 13.07 -15.15
N GLN A 20 -1.05 13.12 -15.15
CA GLN A 20 -1.87 12.96 -13.96
C GLN A 20 -3.24 12.42 -14.35
N ARG A 21 -3.95 11.84 -13.38
CA ARG A 21 -5.37 11.50 -13.47
C ARG A 21 -6.09 12.02 -12.25
N LYS A 22 -7.36 12.37 -12.44
CA LYS A 22 -8.23 12.85 -11.37
C LYS A 22 -9.32 11.84 -11.09
N TYR A 23 -9.64 11.66 -9.82
CA TYR A 23 -10.57 10.65 -9.37
C TYR A 23 -11.59 11.22 -8.38
N ILE A 24 -12.79 10.67 -8.44
CA ILE A 24 -13.65 10.56 -7.27
C ILE A 24 -13.49 9.14 -6.71
N VAL A 25 -13.19 9.03 -5.42
CA VAL A 25 -13.05 7.74 -4.74
C VAL A 25 -14.10 7.67 -3.63
N HIS A 26 -14.90 6.62 -3.66
CA HIS A 26 -15.93 6.34 -2.67
C HIS A 26 -15.53 5.11 -1.86
N GLN A 27 -15.52 5.24 -0.54
CA GLN A 27 -15.44 4.12 0.38
C GLN A 27 -16.74 4.02 1.15
N GLN A 28 -17.32 2.82 1.21
CA GLN A 28 -18.45 2.56 2.08
C GLN A 28 -18.20 1.31 2.93
N LEU A 29 -18.35 1.47 4.24
CA LEU A 29 -18.32 0.38 5.21
C LEU A 29 -19.70 0.25 5.86
N ALA A 30 -20.14 -0.99 6.07
CA ALA A 30 -21.37 -1.31 6.78
C ALA A 30 -21.07 -2.30 7.91
N LEU A 31 -21.40 -1.91 9.14
CA LEU A 31 -21.31 -2.73 10.34
C LEU A 31 -22.73 -3.17 10.72
N VAL A 32 -23.04 -4.44 10.55
CA VAL A 32 -24.35 -5.02 10.88
C VAL A 32 -24.26 -5.71 12.22
N ASN A 33 -25.10 -5.30 13.18
CA ASN A 33 -25.27 -6.02 14.44
C ASN A 33 -26.28 -7.15 14.26
N GLU A 34 -25.78 -8.35 14.00
CA GLU A 34 -26.57 -9.57 13.82
C GLU A 34 -26.87 -10.28 15.15
N GLY A 35 -26.43 -9.71 16.27
CA GLY A 35 -26.69 -10.21 17.61
C GLY A 35 -28.05 -9.82 18.18
N ALA A 36 -28.36 -10.36 19.35
CA ALA A 36 -29.58 -10.09 20.11
C ALA A 36 -29.46 -8.89 21.07
N GLY A 37 -28.24 -8.37 21.28
CA GLY A 37 -27.96 -7.28 22.22
C GLY A 37 -27.21 -6.10 21.61
N GLN A 38 -26.81 -5.16 22.47
CA GLN A 38 -25.88 -4.09 22.13
C GLN A 38 -24.45 -4.50 22.55
N PRO A 39 -23.42 -4.11 21.78
CA PRO A 39 -22.04 -4.38 22.17
C PRO A 39 -21.70 -3.54 23.40
N GLU A 40 -20.85 -4.04 24.30
CA GLU A 40 -20.32 -3.19 25.39
C GLU A 40 -19.27 -2.20 24.86
N LYS A 41 -18.62 -2.61 23.76
CA LYS A 41 -17.56 -1.90 23.06
C LYS A 41 -17.57 -2.30 21.60
N GLN A 42 -17.48 -1.33 20.70
CA GLN A 42 -17.37 -1.54 19.26
C GLN A 42 -16.69 -0.33 18.64
N ASN A 43 -15.43 -0.51 18.21
CA ASN A 43 -14.67 0.54 17.55
C ASN A 43 -14.25 0.04 16.16
N ILE A 44 -14.22 0.94 15.18
CA ILE A 44 -13.65 0.69 13.86
C ILE A 44 -12.66 1.79 13.52
N TRP A 45 -11.48 1.39 13.05
CA TRP A 45 -10.46 2.28 12.52
C TRP A 45 -10.45 2.12 11.00
N VAL A 46 -10.61 3.23 10.28
CA VAL A 46 -10.66 3.25 8.82
C VAL A 46 -9.49 4.08 8.32
N ALA A 47 -8.63 3.52 7.48
CA ALA A 47 -7.53 4.24 6.87
C ALA A 47 -8.06 5.36 5.96
N LEU A 48 -7.49 6.55 6.10
CA LEU A 48 -7.82 7.74 5.33
C LEU A 48 -6.79 7.95 4.23
N ILE A 49 -7.27 8.20 3.01
CA ILE A 49 -6.40 8.59 1.89
C ILE A 49 -5.90 10.01 2.16
N ARG A 50 -4.57 10.20 2.07
CA ARG A 50 -3.93 11.49 2.29
C ARG A 50 -3.14 11.96 1.07
N SER A 51 -2.90 13.27 0.98
CA SER A 51 -1.89 13.80 0.06
C SER A 51 -0.52 13.24 0.44
N LEU A 52 0.19 12.71 -0.55
CA LEU A 52 1.52 12.14 -0.39
C LEU A 52 2.37 12.52 -1.61
N PRO A 53 3.03 13.70 -1.58
CA PRO A 53 3.91 14.11 -2.67
C PRO A 53 5.09 13.14 -2.84
N PRO A 54 5.55 12.87 -4.08
CA PRO A 54 5.03 13.41 -5.35
C PRO A 54 3.87 12.60 -5.98
N TYR A 55 3.35 11.57 -5.32
CA TYR A 55 2.44 10.59 -5.92
C TYR A 55 1.01 11.09 -6.10
N GLN A 56 0.44 11.71 -5.07
CA GLN A 56 -0.97 12.06 -5.07
C GLN A 56 -1.29 13.28 -4.19
N GLU A 57 -2.37 13.96 -4.54
CA GLU A 57 -2.95 15.09 -3.82
C GLU A 57 -4.44 14.85 -3.60
N VAL A 58 -4.89 14.92 -2.34
CA VAL A 58 -6.31 14.90 -1.97
C VAL A 58 -6.81 16.35 -1.98
N GLU A 59 -7.68 16.67 -2.93
CA GLU A 59 -8.26 18.01 -3.13
C GLU A 59 -9.40 18.26 -2.13
N SER A 60 -10.22 17.24 -1.87
CA SER A 60 -11.26 17.27 -0.85
C SER A 60 -11.56 15.88 -0.29
N MET A 61 -12.02 15.83 0.95
CA MET A 61 -12.52 14.63 1.62
C MET A 61 -13.81 14.97 2.38
N GLU A 62 -14.87 14.22 2.13
CA GLU A 62 -16.11 14.24 2.92
C GLU A 62 -16.25 12.90 3.64
N ILE A 63 -16.58 12.92 4.92
CA ILE A 63 -16.69 11.72 5.75
C ILE A 63 -17.95 11.78 6.60
N SER A 64 -18.69 10.66 6.63
CA SER A 64 -19.93 10.52 7.38
C SER A 64 -20.01 9.16 8.07
N PRO A 65 -20.28 9.09 9.39
CA PRO A 65 -20.44 10.22 10.30
C PRO A 65 -19.14 11.05 10.42
N ASN A 66 -19.25 12.30 10.86
CA ASN A 66 -18.10 13.19 11.02
C ASN A 66 -17.56 13.24 12.47
N ASP A 67 -18.16 12.47 13.38
CA ASP A 67 -17.71 12.30 14.75
C ASP A 67 -16.79 11.08 14.82
N TYR A 68 -15.48 11.33 14.68
CA TYR A 68 -14.42 10.34 14.77
C TYR A 68 -13.17 10.96 15.41
N GLU A 69 -12.34 10.11 16.00
CA GLU A 69 -11.01 10.50 16.47
C GLU A 69 -9.98 10.25 15.37
N LEU A 70 -9.14 11.24 15.07
CA LEU A 70 -8.03 11.08 14.13
C LEU A 70 -6.85 10.40 14.82
N VAL A 71 -6.47 9.24 14.33
CA VAL A 71 -5.30 8.47 14.80
C VAL A 71 -4.21 8.52 13.73
N VAL A 72 -2.96 8.68 14.15
CA VAL A 72 -1.78 8.67 13.26
C VAL A 72 -0.81 7.61 13.72
N ASP A 73 -0.33 6.78 12.80
CA ASP A 73 0.61 5.69 13.10
C ASP A 73 2.09 6.10 12.92
N GLU A 74 2.98 5.11 13.08
CA GLU A 74 4.43 5.25 12.93
C GLU A 74 4.91 5.64 11.51
N TYR A 75 4.07 5.44 10.49
CA TYR A 75 4.34 5.77 9.09
C TYR A 75 3.69 7.10 8.67
N GLY A 76 2.95 7.74 9.57
CA GLY A 76 2.17 8.94 9.29
C GLY A 76 0.90 8.67 8.49
N ASN A 77 0.45 7.41 8.43
CA ASN A 77 -0.89 7.10 7.92
C ASN A 77 -1.93 7.69 8.87
N GLN A 78 -3.07 8.09 8.32
CA GLN A 78 -4.17 8.68 9.08
C GLN A 78 -5.34 7.71 9.12
N PHE A 79 -5.99 7.62 10.28
CA PHE A 79 -7.14 6.73 10.47
C PHE A 79 -8.27 7.49 11.18
N ALA A 80 -9.50 7.26 10.74
CA ALA A 80 -10.69 7.66 11.48
C ALA A 80 -11.12 6.53 12.41
N GLU A 81 -11.09 6.78 13.72
CA GLU A 81 -11.64 5.89 14.74
C GLU A 81 -13.10 6.28 15.06
N PHE A 82 -14.02 5.34 14.85
CA PHE A 82 -15.43 5.50 15.20
C PHE A 82 -15.81 4.61 16.38
N ASP A 83 -16.51 5.17 17.37
CA ASP A 83 -17.13 4.42 18.46
C ASP A 83 -18.61 4.12 18.15
N PHE A 84 -18.91 2.85 17.90
CA PHE A 84 -20.24 2.31 17.69
C PHE A 84 -20.73 1.40 18.84
N SER A 85 -20.17 1.55 20.05
CA SER A 85 -20.47 0.73 21.25
C SER A 85 -21.93 0.77 21.73
N LYS A 86 -22.84 1.47 21.05
CA LYS A 86 -24.28 1.53 21.39
C LYS A 86 -25.18 1.09 20.25
N GLN A 87 -24.62 0.43 19.23
CA GLN A 87 -25.38 -0.04 18.08
C GLN A 87 -26.47 -1.03 18.50
N PRO A 88 -27.77 -0.72 18.29
CA PRO A 88 -28.87 -1.63 18.63
C PRO A 88 -28.82 -2.94 17.84
N ALA A 89 -29.35 -4.01 18.43
CA ALA A 89 -29.53 -5.30 17.76
C ALA A 89 -30.33 -5.15 16.45
N GLY A 90 -29.90 -5.83 15.39
CA GLY A 90 -30.56 -5.83 14.08
C GLY A 90 -30.38 -4.55 13.26
N THR A 91 -29.57 -3.59 13.71
CA THR A 91 -29.31 -2.34 12.98
C THR A 91 -27.99 -2.38 12.21
N THR A 92 -27.85 -1.46 11.26
CA THR A 92 -26.61 -1.23 10.50
C THR A 92 -26.08 0.16 10.78
N GLN A 93 -24.80 0.27 11.12
CA GLN A 93 -24.04 1.52 11.10
C GLN A 93 -23.22 1.58 9.81
N SER A 94 -23.08 2.78 9.25
CA SER A 94 -22.34 2.99 8.02
C SER A 94 -21.29 4.08 8.18
N VAL A 95 -20.13 3.86 7.57
CA VAL A 95 -19.11 4.88 7.34
C VAL A 95 -19.02 5.09 5.84
N LYS A 96 -19.08 6.34 5.40
CA LYS A 96 -18.92 6.76 4.01
C LYS A 96 -17.82 7.79 3.93
N ILE A 97 -16.90 7.61 2.99
CA ILE A 97 -15.83 8.55 2.73
C ILE A 97 -15.72 8.81 1.24
N ASP A 98 -15.84 10.06 0.86
CA ASP A 98 -15.82 10.52 -0.52
C ASP A 98 -14.60 11.44 -0.70
N TYR A 99 -13.75 11.10 -1.67
CA TYR A 99 -12.55 11.87 -1.99
C TYR A 99 -12.65 12.44 -3.38
N ARG A 100 -12.12 13.65 -3.56
CA ARG A 100 -11.66 14.14 -4.87
C ARG A 100 -10.15 14.24 -4.80
N MET A 101 -9.45 13.61 -5.75
CA MET A 101 -8.00 13.56 -5.70
C MET A 101 -7.35 13.53 -7.08
N THR A 102 -6.08 13.91 -7.13
CA THR A 102 -5.20 13.81 -8.29
C THR A 102 -4.08 12.81 -7.99
N VAL A 103 -3.80 11.90 -8.92
CA VAL A 103 -2.66 10.98 -8.89
C VAL A 103 -1.74 11.30 -10.06
N TYR A 104 -0.44 11.40 -9.81
CA TYR A 104 0.56 11.77 -10.80
C TYR A 104 1.22 10.54 -11.40
N GLU A 105 1.55 10.59 -12.69
CA GLU A 105 2.41 9.63 -13.35
C GLU A 105 3.86 10.07 -13.21
N LEU A 106 4.74 9.20 -12.71
CA LEU A 106 6.13 9.54 -12.39
C LEU A 106 7.10 8.58 -13.07
N THR A 107 8.12 9.12 -13.72
CA THR A 107 9.30 8.37 -14.19
C THR A 107 10.57 8.86 -13.51
N TYR A 108 11.61 8.02 -13.46
CA TYR A 108 12.83 8.30 -12.72
C TYR A 108 14.06 8.08 -13.60
N ASP A 109 14.98 9.06 -13.60
CA ASP A 109 16.26 8.93 -14.31
C ASP A 109 17.23 8.06 -13.50
N LEU A 110 17.37 6.80 -13.89
CA LEU A 110 18.29 5.87 -13.23
C LEU A 110 19.76 6.05 -13.63
N SER A 111 20.08 6.89 -14.61
CA SER A 111 21.47 7.15 -15.03
C SER A 111 22.32 7.78 -13.93
N VAL A 112 21.66 8.40 -12.94
CA VAL A 112 22.27 9.03 -11.77
C VAL A 112 22.30 8.12 -10.53
N CYS A 113 22.00 6.83 -10.67
CA CYS A 113 21.89 5.88 -9.56
C CYS A 113 23.26 5.53 -8.94
N ARG A 114 23.72 6.40 -8.05
CA ARG A 114 24.99 6.30 -7.34
C ARG A 114 24.93 7.13 -6.05
N GLY A 115 25.72 6.73 -5.06
CA GLY A 115 25.80 7.42 -3.77
C GLY A 115 25.53 6.48 -2.61
N GLU A 116 25.18 7.07 -1.47
CA GLU A 116 24.97 6.35 -0.21
C GLU A 116 23.50 5.96 -0.03
N LEU A 117 23.30 4.82 0.63
CA LEU A 117 21.98 4.37 1.09
C LEU A 117 21.67 5.01 2.44
N THR A 118 20.38 5.18 2.73
CA THR A 118 19.93 5.52 4.08
C THR A 118 19.68 4.26 4.89
N ASN A 119 19.48 4.40 6.21
CA ASN A 119 19.17 3.29 7.10
C ASN A 119 17.67 3.15 7.40
N ASP A 120 16.82 3.87 6.66
CA ASP A 120 15.37 3.84 6.84
C ASP A 120 14.80 2.57 6.20
N PHE A 121 13.73 1.98 6.76
CA PHE A 121 13.04 0.84 6.14
C PHE A 121 13.96 -0.32 5.68
N ILE A 122 14.98 -0.66 6.46
CA ILE A 122 15.86 -1.82 6.20
C ILE A 122 15.60 -3.00 7.15
N GLN A 123 14.83 -2.78 8.22
CA GLN A 123 14.60 -3.80 9.23
C GLN A 123 13.60 -4.87 8.75
N PRO A 124 13.74 -6.13 9.19
CA PRO A 124 12.71 -7.14 9.00
C PRO A 124 11.45 -6.78 9.80
N GLU A 125 10.30 -7.19 9.29
CA GLU A 125 9.01 -7.09 9.98
C GLU A 125 8.13 -8.27 9.58
N LEU A 126 6.94 -8.40 10.19
CA LEU A 126 5.97 -9.43 9.79
C LEU A 126 5.69 -9.33 8.29
N HIS A 127 5.63 -10.45 7.58
CA HIS A 127 5.45 -10.52 6.12
C HIS A 127 6.61 -9.96 5.28
N ILE A 128 7.62 -9.31 5.89
CA ILE A 128 8.84 -8.84 5.24
C ILE A 128 10.03 -9.52 5.91
N GLU A 129 10.19 -10.82 5.68
CA GLU A 129 11.21 -11.63 6.36
C GLU A 129 12.63 -11.42 5.79
N SER A 130 13.12 -10.17 5.71
CA SER A 130 14.42 -9.81 5.12
C SER A 130 15.64 -10.42 5.84
N ALA A 131 15.47 -10.84 7.09
CA ALA A 131 16.49 -11.56 7.86
C ALA A 131 16.42 -13.09 7.69
N ASN A 132 15.46 -13.61 6.92
CA ASN A 132 15.34 -15.05 6.68
C ASN A 132 16.53 -15.58 5.88
N PRO A 133 17.19 -16.68 6.29
CA PRO A 133 18.36 -17.20 5.60
C PRO A 133 18.16 -17.52 4.11
N GLN A 134 16.96 -17.96 3.70
CA GLN A 134 16.67 -18.24 2.29
C GLN A 134 16.60 -16.95 1.47
N ILE A 135 15.95 -15.91 2.01
CA ILE A 135 15.85 -14.59 1.39
C ILE A 135 17.24 -13.94 1.31
N VAL A 136 18.01 -13.95 2.39
CA VAL A 136 19.38 -13.42 2.41
C VAL A 136 20.27 -14.13 1.39
N ALA A 137 20.20 -15.46 1.31
CA ALA A 137 20.97 -16.22 0.32
C ALA A 137 20.56 -15.91 -1.12
N LEU A 138 19.26 -15.79 -1.39
CA LEU A 138 18.75 -15.44 -2.71
C LEU A 138 19.13 -14.01 -3.11
N ALA A 139 18.92 -13.03 -2.23
CA ALA A 139 19.29 -11.64 -2.45
C ALA A 139 20.79 -11.52 -2.75
N GLY A 140 21.63 -12.16 -1.94
CA GLY A 140 23.07 -12.19 -2.17
C GLY A 140 23.49 -12.91 -3.47
N LYS A 141 22.76 -13.95 -3.90
CA LYS A 141 23.01 -14.63 -5.18
C LYS A 141 22.70 -13.69 -6.36
N LEU A 142 21.54 -13.03 -6.34
CA LEU A 142 21.08 -12.14 -7.40
C LEU A 142 21.91 -10.85 -7.48
N ALA A 143 22.37 -10.32 -6.34
CA ALA A 143 23.17 -9.10 -6.29
C ALA A 143 24.62 -9.28 -6.81
N ARG A 144 25.19 -10.50 -6.74
CA ARG A 144 26.60 -10.77 -7.10
C ARG A 144 26.98 -10.42 -8.53
N SER A 145 26.03 -10.48 -9.46
CA SER A 145 26.26 -10.21 -10.88
C SER A 145 26.01 -8.75 -11.27
N THR A 146 25.86 -7.87 -10.29
CA THR A 146 25.47 -6.47 -10.50
C THR A 146 26.47 -5.52 -9.86
N GLU A 147 26.64 -4.34 -10.46
CA GLU A 147 27.62 -3.34 -10.03
C GLU A 147 26.99 -2.22 -9.19
N THR A 148 25.69 -1.95 -9.39
CA THR A 148 24.98 -0.83 -8.74
C THR A 148 23.73 -1.30 -7.99
N VAL A 149 23.27 -0.48 -7.03
CA VAL A 149 21.99 -0.71 -6.32
C VAL A 149 20.82 -0.84 -7.30
N CYS A 150 20.74 0.01 -8.32
CA CYS A 150 19.66 -0.08 -9.30
C CYS A 150 19.68 -1.39 -10.09
N GLN A 151 20.86 -1.90 -10.42
CA GLN A 151 20.99 -3.21 -11.07
C GLN A 151 20.62 -4.35 -10.12
N GLN A 152 20.95 -4.25 -8.82
CA GLN A 152 20.50 -5.22 -7.81
C GLN A 152 18.97 -5.27 -7.72
N VAL A 153 18.33 -4.10 -7.58
CA VAL A 153 16.87 -4.00 -7.51
C VAL A 153 16.22 -4.50 -8.80
N GLY A 154 16.79 -4.16 -9.97
CA GLY A 154 16.36 -4.72 -11.25
C GLY A 154 16.45 -6.24 -11.30
N ALA A 155 17.55 -6.83 -10.83
CA ALA A 155 17.70 -8.29 -10.78
C ALA A 155 16.69 -8.97 -9.82
N PHE A 156 16.35 -8.33 -8.70
CA PHE A 156 15.30 -8.82 -7.79
C PHE A 156 13.93 -8.74 -8.44
N TYR A 157 13.63 -7.61 -9.07
CA TYR A 157 12.38 -7.35 -9.81
C TYR A 157 12.20 -8.36 -10.95
N ASP A 158 13.26 -8.63 -11.71
CA ASP A 158 13.24 -9.58 -12.80
C ASP A 158 13.05 -11.02 -12.32
N TYR A 159 13.80 -11.44 -11.29
CA TYR A 159 13.60 -12.74 -10.66
C TYR A 159 12.14 -12.93 -10.22
N ILE A 160 11.55 -11.90 -9.61
CA ILE A 160 10.17 -11.97 -9.13
C ILE A 160 9.19 -12.16 -10.30
N GLY A 161 9.34 -11.38 -11.36
CA GLY A 161 8.46 -11.49 -12.53
C GLY A 161 8.63 -12.80 -13.30
N ASP A 162 9.82 -13.41 -13.29
CA ASP A 162 10.12 -14.64 -14.02
C ASP A 162 9.77 -15.92 -13.24
N GLU A 163 9.94 -15.92 -11.92
CA GLU A 163 9.87 -17.14 -11.11
C GLU A 163 8.58 -17.29 -10.29
N LEU A 164 7.91 -16.19 -9.92
CA LEU A 164 6.66 -16.27 -9.16
C LEU A 164 5.49 -16.57 -10.09
N VAL A 165 4.58 -17.41 -9.60
CA VAL A 165 3.33 -17.73 -10.29
C VAL A 165 2.17 -17.02 -9.62
N TYR A 166 1.59 -16.05 -10.34
CA TYR A 166 0.46 -15.29 -9.83
C TYR A 166 -0.74 -16.21 -9.55
N THR A 167 -1.15 -16.28 -8.29
CA THR A 167 -2.30 -17.06 -7.82
C THR A 167 -3.01 -16.27 -6.74
N SER A 168 -4.28 -15.90 -6.99
CA SER A 168 -5.13 -15.27 -5.98
C SER A 168 -5.28 -16.21 -4.78
N ASN A 169 -4.75 -15.81 -3.63
CA ASN A 169 -4.71 -16.62 -2.41
C ASN A 169 -5.54 -15.99 -1.26
N GLY A 170 -5.96 -14.73 -1.41
CA GLY A 170 -6.85 -14.00 -0.50
C GLY A 170 -6.26 -13.76 0.89
N LYS A 171 -4.95 -13.91 1.06
CA LYS A 171 -4.24 -13.78 2.34
C LYS A 171 -2.83 -13.27 2.08
N ASN A 172 -2.34 -12.39 2.95
CA ASN A 172 -0.92 -12.05 2.98
C ASN A 172 -0.14 -13.15 3.72
N TRP A 173 0.72 -13.88 3.01
CA TRP A 173 1.57 -14.93 3.56
C TRP A 173 3.03 -14.49 3.76
N GLY A 174 3.39 -13.31 3.28
CA GLY A 174 4.72 -12.73 3.43
C GLY A 174 5.76 -13.17 2.39
N ALA A 175 6.94 -12.54 2.48
CA ALA A 175 8.04 -12.71 1.55
C ALA A 175 8.58 -14.14 1.50
N GLN A 176 8.71 -14.81 2.66
CA GLN A 176 9.24 -16.18 2.68
C GLN A 176 8.28 -17.15 1.96
N ALA A 177 6.98 -16.97 2.15
CA ALA A 177 5.95 -17.79 1.53
C ALA A 177 5.99 -17.73 0.00
N ALA A 178 6.35 -16.58 -0.56
CA ALA A 178 6.49 -16.36 -1.99
C ALA A 178 7.52 -17.27 -2.66
N LEU A 179 8.47 -17.82 -1.89
CA LEU A 179 9.46 -18.81 -2.39
C LEU A 179 8.93 -20.25 -2.39
N GLY A 180 7.73 -20.46 -1.87
CA GLY A 180 7.09 -21.77 -1.74
C GLY A 180 5.86 -21.94 -2.64
N PRO A 181 5.14 -23.08 -2.53
CA PRO A 181 4.02 -23.40 -3.41
C PRO A 181 2.68 -22.77 -2.97
N MET A 182 2.69 -21.82 -2.02
CA MET A 182 1.46 -21.31 -1.39
C MET A 182 0.67 -20.32 -2.28
N GLY A 183 1.20 -20.03 -3.48
CA GLY A 183 0.67 -19.02 -4.39
C GLY A 183 1.13 -17.63 -3.99
N SER A 184 1.15 -16.72 -4.95
CA SER A 184 1.57 -15.34 -4.74
C SER A 184 0.62 -14.39 -5.45
N ASP A 185 0.08 -13.40 -4.75
CA ASP A 185 -0.60 -12.27 -5.36
C ASP A 185 0.19 -10.98 -5.15
N CYS A 186 -0.44 -9.81 -5.35
CA CYS A 186 0.25 -8.53 -5.21
C CYS A 186 0.97 -8.35 -3.87
N THR A 187 0.45 -8.96 -2.81
CA THR A 187 1.03 -8.87 -1.47
C THR A 187 2.36 -9.61 -1.37
N GLU A 188 2.46 -10.85 -1.88
CA GLU A 188 3.71 -11.62 -1.89
C GLU A 188 4.75 -11.07 -2.87
N TYR A 189 4.32 -10.63 -4.06
CA TYR A 189 5.23 -10.01 -5.04
C TYR A 189 5.92 -8.78 -4.45
N THR A 190 5.12 -7.92 -3.79
CA THR A 190 5.63 -6.73 -3.10
C THR A 190 6.50 -7.11 -1.92
N SER A 191 6.03 -8.01 -1.06
CA SER A 191 6.74 -8.43 0.15
C SER A 191 8.10 -9.02 -0.18
N LEU A 192 8.19 -9.86 -1.21
CA LEU A 192 9.46 -10.46 -1.63
C LEU A 192 10.42 -9.41 -2.18
N LEU A 193 9.96 -8.45 -2.99
CA LEU A 193 10.85 -7.40 -3.51
C LEU A 193 11.41 -6.53 -2.39
N VAL A 194 10.56 -6.15 -1.43
CA VAL A 194 10.97 -5.41 -0.24
C VAL A 194 11.96 -6.23 0.57
N ALA A 195 11.67 -7.51 0.83
CA ALA A 195 12.53 -8.36 1.66
C ALA A 195 13.91 -8.62 1.02
N LEU A 196 13.97 -8.87 -0.30
CA LEU A 196 15.23 -9.01 -1.05
C LEU A 196 16.06 -7.73 -1.00
N SER A 197 15.41 -6.57 -1.17
CA SER A 197 16.07 -5.26 -1.10
C SER A 197 16.63 -5.00 0.30
N ARG A 198 15.80 -5.15 1.34
CA ARG A 198 16.20 -4.96 2.74
C ARG A 198 17.29 -5.94 3.17
N ALA A 199 17.29 -7.17 2.65
CA ALA A 199 18.34 -8.17 2.91
C ALA A 199 19.72 -7.75 2.37
N GLN A 200 19.79 -6.84 1.39
CA GLN A 200 21.04 -6.21 0.94
C GLN A 200 21.27 -4.81 1.54
N GLY A 201 20.48 -4.41 2.55
CA GLY A 201 20.56 -3.09 3.16
C GLY A 201 20.01 -1.96 2.30
N ILE A 202 19.24 -2.27 1.24
CA ILE A 202 18.58 -1.28 0.40
C ILE A 202 17.23 -0.94 1.03
N PRO A 203 16.97 0.33 1.39
CA PRO A 203 15.68 0.76 1.92
C PRO A 203 14.55 0.45 0.94
N ALA A 204 13.50 -0.19 1.44
CA ALA A 204 12.31 -0.48 0.64
C ALA A 204 11.06 -0.35 1.51
N ARG A 205 10.07 0.39 1.05
CA ARG A 205 8.79 0.59 1.75
C ARG A 205 7.66 -0.08 0.98
N TYR A 206 6.67 -0.52 1.74
CA TYR A 206 5.49 -1.23 1.24
C TYR A 206 4.34 -0.24 1.17
N PHE A 207 3.52 -0.31 0.13
CA PHE A 207 2.25 0.39 0.05
C PHE A 207 1.10 -0.59 -0.15
N GLU A 208 -0.02 -0.27 0.49
CA GLU A 208 -1.31 -0.88 0.24
C GLU A 208 -2.27 0.21 -0.24
N GLY A 209 -3.08 -0.12 -1.24
CA GLY A 209 -3.91 0.87 -1.89
C GLY A 209 -4.85 0.28 -2.92
N LEU A 210 -5.25 1.14 -3.85
CA LEU A 210 -6.22 0.81 -4.89
C LEU A 210 -5.56 0.96 -6.26
N LEU A 211 -5.91 0.05 -7.16
CA LEU A 211 -5.59 0.12 -8.57
C LEU A 211 -6.87 0.44 -9.33
N TYR A 212 -6.87 1.53 -10.09
CA TYR A 212 -7.97 1.82 -11.01
C TYR A 212 -7.94 0.81 -12.17
N LEU A 213 -9.04 0.07 -12.33
CA LEU A 213 -9.26 -0.87 -13.42
C LEU A 213 -10.24 -0.25 -14.40
N ASP A 214 -9.87 -0.18 -15.68
CA ASP A 214 -10.83 0.20 -16.72
C ASP A 214 -11.88 -0.91 -16.94
N GLN A 215 -13.00 -0.60 -17.60
CA GLN A 215 -14.11 -1.54 -17.80
C GLN A 215 -13.76 -2.77 -18.69
N GLY A 216 -12.49 -2.96 -19.06
CA GLY A 216 -11.98 -4.16 -19.74
C GLY A 216 -11.02 -5.00 -18.89
N THR A 217 -10.59 -4.52 -17.72
CA THR A 217 -9.56 -5.13 -16.88
C THR A 217 -10.09 -5.74 -15.57
N ASP A 218 -11.39 -5.60 -15.27
CA ASP A 218 -12.05 -6.21 -14.09
C ASP A 218 -11.83 -7.72 -13.94
N ALA A 219 -11.62 -8.43 -15.06
CA ALA A 219 -11.34 -9.88 -15.05
C ALA A 219 -9.89 -10.23 -14.69
N ILE A 220 -8.99 -9.24 -14.60
CA ILE A 220 -7.54 -9.43 -14.55
C ILE A 220 -6.96 -9.09 -13.16
N ALA A 221 -7.64 -8.26 -12.36
CA ALA A 221 -7.17 -7.84 -11.04
C ALA A 221 -8.33 -7.45 -10.10
N LYS A 222 -8.06 -7.45 -8.80
CA LYS A 222 -8.93 -6.78 -7.81
C LYS A 222 -8.55 -5.30 -7.73
N ILE A 223 -9.48 -4.48 -7.24
CA ILE A 223 -9.21 -3.06 -6.99
C ILE A 223 -8.14 -2.93 -5.89
N GLU A 224 -8.17 -3.77 -4.86
CA GLU A 224 -7.14 -3.74 -3.82
C GLU A 224 -5.79 -4.23 -4.35
N HIS A 225 -4.73 -3.47 -4.05
CA HIS A 225 -3.42 -3.72 -4.61
C HIS A 225 -2.28 -3.34 -3.66
N ALA A 226 -1.13 -3.97 -3.86
CA ALA A 226 0.07 -3.71 -3.10
C ALA A 226 1.28 -3.59 -4.03
N TRP A 227 2.16 -2.65 -3.73
CA TRP A 227 3.39 -2.41 -4.48
C TRP A 227 4.45 -1.73 -3.60
N PRO A 228 5.74 -1.81 -3.98
CA PRO A 228 6.80 -1.19 -3.21
C PRO A 228 7.32 0.11 -3.82
N ASP A 229 7.96 0.89 -2.95
CA ASP A 229 9.02 1.80 -3.37
C ASP A 229 10.37 1.28 -2.86
N VAL A 230 11.42 1.54 -3.62
CA VAL A 230 12.79 1.22 -3.25
C VAL A 230 13.66 2.46 -3.35
N TYR A 231 14.49 2.73 -2.33
CA TYR A 231 15.40 3.85 -2.35
C TYR A 231 16.60 3.55 -3.24
N MET A 232 16.74 4.32 -4.31
CA MET A 232 17.86 4.24 -5.24
C MET A 232 18.79 5.44 -4.99
N PRO A 233 20.06 5.22 -4.62
CA PRO A 233 20.96 6.30 -4.23
C PRO A 233 21.16 7.28 -5.38
N GLY A 234 21.09 8.58 -5.09
CA GLY A 234 21.15 9.64 -6.10
C GLY A 234 19.83 9.91 -6.83
N VAL A 235 18.87 8.97 -6.81
CA VAL A 235 17.54 9.12 -7.42
C VAL A 235 16.47 9.46 -6.38
N GLY A 236 16.48 8.80 -5.22
CA GLY A 236 15.48 8.91 -4.16
C GLY A 236 14.59 7.67 -4.05
N TRP A 237 13.39 7.82 -3.51
CA TRP A 237 12.37 6.76 -3.51
C TRP A 237 11.84 6.55 -4.93
N VAL A 238 12.01 5.34 -5.46
CA VAL A 238 11.61 4.96 -6.81
C VAL A 238 10.50 3.93 -6.71
N ALA A 239 9.35 4.28 -7.29
CA ALA A 239 8.21 3.37 -7.36
C ALA A 239 8.36 2.35 -8.47
N MET A 240 7.80 1.17 -8.23
CA MET A 240 7.69 0.09 -9.20
C MET A 240 6.56 -0.85 -8.81
N ASP A 241 6.14 -1.70 -9.73
CA ASP A 241 5.15 -2.73 -9.46
C ASP A 241 5.60 -4.08 -10.03
N PRO A 242 6.06 -5.01 -9.18
CA PRO A 242 6.48 -6.35 -9.63
C PRO A 242 5.31 -7.23 -10.09
N THR A 243 4.09 -6.93 -9.64
CA THR A 243 2.89 -7.69 -9.97
C THR A 243 2.39 -7.38 -11.37
N LEU A 244 2.30 -6.09 -11.72
CA LEU A 244 1.88 -5.64 -13.06
C LEU A 244 3.01 -5.78 -14.10
N GLY A 245 4.27 -5.67 -13.66
CA GLY A 245 5.43 -5.95 -14.50
C GLY A 245 5.78 -7.43 -14.65
N ARG A 246 5.03 -8.37 -14.02
CA ARG A 246 5.30 -9.82 -14.16
C ARG A 246 5.44 -10.27 -15.63
N PRO A 247 4.57 -9.89 -16.59
CA PRO A 247 4.70 -10.36 -17.96
C PRO A 247 5.90 -9.68 -18.61
N PRO A 248 6.77 -10.40 -19.35
CA PRO A 248 7.95 -9.82 -19.99
C PRO A 248 7.65 -8.59 -20.87
N ALA A 249 6.48 -8.55 -21.51
CA ALA A 249 6.05 -7.42 -22.34
C ALA A 249 5.77 -6.13 -21.55
N ASN A 250 5.45 -6.23 -20.26
CA ASN A 250 5.11 -5.09 -19.40
C ASN A 250 6.21 -4.78 -18.37
N ARG A 251 7.22 -5.64 -18.23
CA ARG A 251 8.29 -5.55 -17.20
C ARG A 251 8.89 -4.16 -17.10
N ALA A 252 9.29 -3.58 -18.24
CA ALA A 252 9.90 -2.25 -18.28
C ALA A 252 8.91 -1.10 -18.00
N ASN A 253 7.61 -1.31 -18.20
CA ASN A 253 6.59 -0.26 -18.01
C ASN A 253 6.25 -0.03 -16.54
N TYR A 254 6.64 -0.95 -15.65
CA TYR A 254 6.36 -0.90 -14.22
C TYR A 254 7.63 -0.95 -13.36
N PHE A 255 8.81 -0.82 -13.97
CA PHE A 255 10.08 -0.65 -13.27
C PHE A 255 10.51 0.81 -13.33
N ALA A 256 10.76 1.43 -12.18
CA ALA A 256 11.04 2.87 -12.08
C ALA A 256 10.01 3.72 -12.83
N HIS A 257 8.75 3.38 -12.62
CA HIS A 257 7.61 4.06 -13.20
C HIS A 257 6.40 3.89 -12.27
N TYR A 258 5.82 5.01 -11.85
CA TYR A 258 4.58 5.05 -11.09
C TYR A 258 3.44 5.44 -12.04
N SER A 259 2.52 4.51 -12.30
CA SER A 259 1.37 4.83 -13.13
C SER A 259 0.32 5.61 -12.32
N PRO A 260 -0.44 6.51 -12.96
CA PRO A 260 -1.45 7.31 -12.28
C PRO A 260 -2.70 6.49 -11.90
N ASP A 261 -2.67 5.16 -12.11
CA ASP A 261 -3.73 4.22 -11.71
C ASP A 261 -3.62 3.80 -10.23
N HIS A 262 -2.48 4.09 -9.59
CA HIS A 262 -2.17 3.67 -8.23
C HIS A 262 -2.60 4.75 -7.22
N ILE A 263 -3.57 4.43 -6.37
CA ILE A 263 -4.01 5.30 -5.27
C ILE A 263 -3.50 4.71 -3.96
N ILE A 264 -2.57 5.40 -3.30
CA ILE A 264 -2.00 4.98 -2.02
C ILE A 264 -3.02 5.23 -0.90
N VAL A 265 -3.31 4.19 -0.12
CA VAL A 265 -4.13 4.30 1.10
C VAL A 265 -3.23 4.27 2.33
N THR A 266 -2.34 3.27 2.45
CA THR A 266 -1.43 3.12 3.59
C THR A 266 0.01 2.83 3.14
N MET A 267 0.96 3.27 3.97
CA MET A 267 2.38 2.92 3.89
C MET A 267 2.76 1.98 5.04
N GLY A 268 3.63 1.02 4.76
CA GLY A 268 4.06 -0.02 5.71
C GLY A 268 3.27 -1.31 5.53
N ALA A 269 3.94 -2.46 5.71
CA ALA A 269 3.30 -3.77 5.53
C ALA A 269 2.41 -4.15 6.73
N ASN A 270 2.68 -3.59 7.92
CA ASN A 270 1.92 -3.88 9.13
C ASN A 270 1.69 -2.60 9.98
N PRO A 271 0.91 -1.63 9.49
CA PRO A 271 0.54 -0.46 10.28
C PRO A 271 -0.04 -0.88 11.64
N SER A 272 0.53 -0.38 12.74
CA SER A 272 0.15 -0.81 14.10
C SER A 272 -1.35 -0.64 14.39
N VAL A 273 -1.97 0.40 13.85
CA VAL A 273 -3.40 0.70 14.00
C VAL A 273 -4.30 -0.36 13.38
N LEU A 274 -3.87 -0.98 12.27
CA LEU A 274 -4.67 -1.95 11.51
C LEU A 274 -4.58 -3.38 12.06
N ARG A 275 -3.60 -3.68 12.93
CA ARG A 275 -3.52 -4.95 13.66
C ARG A 275 -3.58 -6.18 12.73
N GLY A 276 -2.89 -6.11 11.60
CA GLY A 276 -2.83 -7.18 10.57
C GLY A 276 -3.99 -7.18 9.57
N SER A 277 -4.84 -6.14 9.58
CA SER A 277 -5.81 -5.86 8.52
C SER A 277 -5.23 -4.85 7.49
N SER A 278 -5.91 -4.61 6.36
CA SER A 278 -5.36 -3.79 5.26
C SER A 278 -5.87 -2.33 5.21
N TYR A 279 -7.19 -2.12 5.22
CA TYR A 279 -7.77 -0.77 5.05
C TYR A 279 -8.59 -0.30 6.24
N TRP A 280 -9.03 -1.25 7.07
CA TRP A 280 -9.76 -0.97 8.29
C TRP A 280 -9.58 -2.15 9.23
N THR A 281 -9.73 -1.90 10.52
CA THR A 281 -9.85 -2.95 11.53
C THR A 281 -11.00 -2.61 12.46
N HIS A 282 -11.67 -3.63 12.97
CA HIS A 282 -12.77 -3.43 13.92
C HIS A 282 -12.54 -4.31 15.13
N LEU A 283 -12.84 -3.76 16.31
CA LEU A 283 -12.81 -4.48 17.56
C LEU A 283 -14.17 -4.33 18.22
N TYR A 284 -14.71 -5.44 18.70
CA TYR A 284 -15.91 -5.43 19.52
C TYR A 284 -15.79 -6.46 20.62
N TRP A 285 -16.43 -6.17 21.75
CA TRP A 285 -16.52 -7.10 22.86
C TRP A 285 -17.90 -7.73 22.83
N PRO A 286 -18.02 -9.02 22.46
CA PRO A 286 -19.30 -9.61 22.08
C PRO A 286 -20.31 -9.68 23.23
N GLY A 287 -19.87 -9.68 24.49
CA GLY A 287 -20.69 -10.22 25.59
C GLY A 287 -21.25 -11.61 25.22
N ASN A 288 -22.36 -12.02 25.82
CA ASN A 288 -23.10 -13.22 25.37
C ASN A 288 -24.10 -12.92 24.24
N SER A 289 -24.05 -11.77 23.56
CA SER A 289 -25.21 -11.27 22.79
C SER A 289 -24.92 -10.52 21.49
N THR A 290 -23.67 -10.26 21.08
CA THR A 290 -23.39 -9.53 19.83
C THR A 290 -22.46 -10.25 18.86
N ARG A 291 -22.87 -10.25 17.59
CA ARG A 291 -22.08 -10.67 16.42
C ARG A 291 -22.11 -9.51 15.44
N ILE A 292 -20.97 -8.86 15.26
CA ILE A 292 -20.85 -7.76 14.31
C ILE A 292 -20.24 -8.32 13.02
N ARG A 293 -20.92 -8.09 11.90
CA ARG A 293 -20.38 -8.33 10.56
C ARG A 293 -20.05 -7.00 9.92
N VAL A 294 -18.83 -6.87 9.41
CA VAL A 294 -18.39 -5.68 8.68
C VAL A 294 -18.17 -6.05 7.21
N THR A 295 -18.71 -5.23 6.31
CA THR A 295 -18.46 -5.30 4.87
C THR A 295 -17.95 -3.96 4.39
N GLY A 296 -17.06 -3.97 3.41
CA GLY A 296 -16.52 -2.76 2.81
C GLY A 296 -16.45 -2.87 1.30
N GLU A 297 -16.70 -1.75 0.63
CA GLU A 297 -16.59 -1.63 -0.82
C GLU A 297 -15.93 -0.31 -1.20
N TRP A 298 -15.24 -0.34 -2.33
CA TRP A 298 -14.64 0.81 -2.99
C TRP A 298 -15.31 1.01 -4.35
N ASN A 299 -15.56 2.25 -4.72
CA ASN A 299 -15.90 2.65 -6.08
C ASN A 299 -14.98 3.80 -6.50
N ILE A 300 -14.41 3.71 -7.70
CA ILE A 300 -13.43 4.69 -8.21
C ILE A 300 -13.94 5.18 -9.56
N GLU A 301 -14.08 6.48 -9.68
CA GLU A 301 -14.57 7.14 -10.89
C GLU A 301 -13.47 8.05 -11.43
N LEU A 302 -13.10 7.86 -12.70
CA LEU A 302 -12.18 8.73 -13.39
C LEU A 302 -12.92 10.02 -13.79
N ILE A 303 -12.38 11.16 -13.38
CA ILE A 303 -12.88 12.47 -13.81
C ILE A 303 -12.27 12.77 -15.18
N ASP A 304 -13.11 12.94 -16.20
CA ASP A 304 -12.64 13.23 -17.54
C ASP A 304 -12.07 14.65 -17.67
N ASP A 305 -11.42 14.96 -18.79
CA ASP A 305 -10.88 16.30 -19.07
C ASP A 305 -11.96 17.41 -19.10
N LYS A 306 -13.26 17.04 -19.11
CA LYS A 306 -14.39 17.97 -19.04
C LYS A 306 -14.91 18.17 -17.61
N GLY A 307 -14.31 17.49 -16.63
CA GLY A 307 -14.66 17.60 -15.22
C GLY A 307 -15.93 16.85 -14.83
N HIS A 308 -16.38 15.90 -15.65
CA HIS A 308 -17.52 15.04 -15.38
C HIS A 308 -17.09 13.74 -14.68
#